data_AF-A0A4Q8B5F0-F1
#
_entry.id   AF-A0A4Q8B5F0-F1
#
_cell.length_a   1.000
_cell.length_b   1.000
_cell.length_c   1.000
_cell.angle_alpha   90.00
_cell.angle_beta   90.00
_cell.angle_gamma   90.00
#
_symmetry.space_group_name_H-M   'P 1'
#
loop_
_entity.id
_entity.type
_entity.pdbx_description
1 polymer ?
#
loop_
_entity_poly.entity_id
_entity_poly.type
_entity_poly.pdbx_seq_one_letter_code
_entity_poly.pdbx_strand_id
1 'polypeptide(L)' 'MTGPDQAAARAATDDDAAELIAQLKELAGADPADVRQVVAEVLAALDRAAGGALRDHLPETIRMDAGLDAAARTRL' A
#
# COMPACT_ATOMS: atom_id res chain seq x y z
N MET A 1 -3.41 -14.05 43.09
CA MET A 1 -2.63 -12.86 42.70
C MET A 1 -2.97 -12.44 41.27
N THR A 2 -4.20 -12.00 41.01
CA THR A 2 -4.54 -11.30 39.75
C THR A 2 -4.82 -9.86 40.13
N GLY A 3 -3.73 -9.17 40.46
CA GLY A 3 -3.72 -7.76 40.83
C GLY A 3 -3.79 -6.84 39.61
N PRO A 4 -3.80 -5.52 39.82
CA PRO A 4 -3.96 -4.43 38.83
C PRO A 4 -3.13 -4.54 37.54
N ASP A 5 -2.12 -5.41 37.51
CA ASP A 5 -1.28 -5.78 36.37
C ASP A 5 -2.08 -6.25 35.14
N GLN A 6 -3.15 -7.05 35.33
CA GLN A 6 -4.00 -7.48 34.21
C GLN A 6 -4.88 -6.35 33.66
N ALA A 7 -5.27 -5.38 34.50
CA ALA A 7 -6.03 -4.22 34.04
C ALA A 7 -5.12 -3.24 33.28
N ALA A 8 -3.87 -3.10 33.71
CA ALA A 8 -2.86 -2.29 33.03
C ALA A 8 -2.44 -2.90 31.67
N ALA A 9 -2.24 -4.22 31.60
CA ALA A 9 -1.91 -4.91 30.34
C ALA A 9 -3.06 -4.83 29.31
N ARG A 10 -4.31 -4.82 29.79
CA ARG A 10 -5.51 -4.71 28.95
C ARG A 10 -5.75 -3.28 28.46
N ALA A 11 -5.48 -2.29 29.31
CA ALA A 11 -5.48 -0.89 28.91
C ALA A 11 -4.38 -0.58 27.87
N ALA A 12 -3.19 -1.15 28.04
CA ALA A 12 -2.10 -1.01 27.06
C ALA A 12 -2.45 -1.62 25.69
N THR A 13 -3.13 -2.78 25.67
CA THR A 13 -3.59 -3.40 24.41
C THR A 13 -4.76 -2.68 23.76
N ASP A 14 -5.62 -2.01 24.54
CA ASP A 14 -6.69 -1.16 24.00
C ASP A 14 -6.13 0.13 23.35
N ASP A 15 -5.05 0.70 23.89
CA ASP A 15 -4.34 1.83 23.27
C ASP A 15 -3.65 1.44 21.96
N ASP A 16 -2.97 0.29 21.92
CA ASP A 16 -2.38 -0.25 20.67
C ASP A 16 -3.45 -0.50 19.59
N ALA A 17 -4.61 -1.03 19.99
CA ALA A 17 -5.73 -1.24 19.07
C ALA A 17 -6.32 0.09 18.56
N ALA A 18 -6.39 1.11 19.41
CA ALA A 18 -6.83 2.45 19.02
C ALA A 18 -5.86 3.12 18.02
N GLU A 19 -4.55 2.97 18.22
CA GLU A 19 -3.54 3.39 17.25
C GLU A 19 -3.67 2.67 15.92
N LEU A 20 -3.92 1.36 15.93
CA LEU A 20 -4.14 0.59 14.70
C LEU A 20 -5.38 1.07 13.95
N ILE A 21 -6.47 1.35 14.67
CA ILE A 21 -7.71 1.89 14.09
C ILE A 21 -7.49 3.30 13.51
N ALA A 22 -6.68 4.13 14.16
CA ALA A 22 -6.32 5.45 13.65
C ALA A 22 -5.51 5.35 12.34
N GLN A 23 -4.50 4.47 12.31
CA GLN A 23 -3.70 4.18 11.11
C GLN A 23 -4.56 3.62 9.97
N LEU A 24 -5.50 2.72 10.26
CA LEU A 24 -6.43 2.18 9.27
C LEU A 24 -7.39 3.25 8.73
N LYS A 25 -7.85 4.18 9.56
CA LYS A 25 -8.69 5.31 9.14
C LYS A 25 -7.92 6.32 8.29
N GLU A 26 -6.65 6.56 8.59
CA GLU A 26 -5.76 7.38 7.77
C GLU A 26 -5.55 6.73 6.40
N LEU A 27 -5.26 5.43 6.37
CA LEU A 27 -5.10 4.66 5.13
C LEU A 27 -6.40 4.57 4.33
N ALA A 28 -7.54 4.41 5.00
CA ALA A 28 -8.88 4.40 4.37
C ALA A 28 -9.36 5.80 3.96
N GLY A 29 -8.74 6.86 4.49
CA GLY A 29 -9.01 8.25 4.14
C GLY A 29 -8.29 8.69 2.86
N ALA A 30 -7.28 7.96 2.42
CA ALA A 30 -6.71 8.14 1.09
C ALA A 30 -7.71 7.64 0.04
N ASP A 31 -8.07 8.50 -0.92
CA ASP A 31 -8.93 8.08 -2.02
C ASP A 31 -8.24 6.90 -2.72
N PRO A 32 -8.90 5.75 -2.88
CA PRO A 32 -8.31 4.61 -3.58
C PRO A 32 -7.88 4.97 -5.02
N ALA A 33 -8.44 6.01 -5.63
CA ALA A 33 -7.96 6.57 -6.90
C ALA A 33 -6.59 7.26 -6.76
N ASP A 34 -6.40 8.08 -5.72
CA ASP A 34 -5.13 8.75 -5.45
C ASP A 34 -4.03 7.73 -5.16
N VAL A 35 -4.33 6.69 -4.38
CA VAL A 35 -3.38 5.59 -4.09
C VAL A 35 -3.00 4.84 -5.37
N ARG A 36 -3.97 4.50 -6.23
CA ARG A 36 -3.70 3.86 -7.52
C ARG A 36 -2.84 4.75 -8.43
N GLN A 37 -3.07 6.05 -8.42
CA GLN A 37 -2.29 7.00 -9.20
C GLN A 37 -0.82 7.04 -8.72
N VAL A 38 -0.60 7.20 -7.42
CA VAL A 38 0.75 7.22 -6.84
C VAL A 38 1.48 5.90 -7.10
N VAL A 39 0.80 4.76 -6.97
CA VAL A 39 1.37 3.44 -7.28
C VAL A 39 1.75 3.34 -8.76
N ALA A 40 0.92 3.84 -9.68
CA ALA A 40 1.24 3.86 -11.11
C ALA A 40 2.48 4.73 -11.40
N GLU A 41 2.62 5.89 -10.75
CA GLU A 41 3.79 6.77 -10.89
C GLU A 41 5.07 6.11 -10.36
N VAL A 42 5.00 5.45 -9.20
CA VAL A 42 6.14 4.73 -8.61
C VAL A 42 6.56 3.56 -9.50
N LEU A 43 5.60 2.77 -10.02
CA LEU A 43 5.91 1.67 -10.93
C LEU A 43 6.52 2.15 -12.25
N ALA A 44 6.05 3.29 -12.79
CA ALA A 44 6.64 3.89 -13.99
C ALA A 44 8.08 4.38 -13.74
N ALA A 45 8.35 4.97 -12.57
CA ALA A 45 9.69 5.39 -12.18
C ALA A 45 10.64 4.19 -12.00
N LEU A 46 10.14 3.12 -11.37
CA LEU A 46 10.89 1.87 -11.19
C LEU A 46 11.16 1.16 -12.51
N ASP A 47 10.19 1.09 -13.44
CA ASP A 47 10.40 0.51 -14.77
C ASP A 47 11.49 1.27 -15.53
N ARG A 48 11.47 2.61 -15.49
CA ARG A 48 12.54 3.45 -16.07
C ARG A 48 13.90 3.18 -15.41
N ALA A 49 13.96 3.04 -14.10
CA ALA A 49 15.19 2.75 -13.36
C ALA A 49 15.73 1.33 -13.65
N ALA A 50 14.84 0.35 -13.82
CA ALA A 50 15.15 -1.04 -14.14
C ALA A 50 15.38 -1.29 -15.64
N GLY A 51 15.43 -0.23 -16.47
CA GLY A 51 15.63 -0.36 -17.92
C GLY A 51 14.48 -1.08 -18.64
N GLY A 52 13.30 -1.14 -18.04
CA GLY A 52 12.13 -1.81 -18.59
C GLY A 52 11.92 -3.25 -18.12
N ALA A 53 12.79 -3.82 -17.28
CA ALA A 53 12.70 -5.23 -16.88
C ALA A 53 11.64 -5.50 -15.79
N LEU A 54 11.11 -4.47 -15.13
CA LEU A 54 10.18 -4.61 -14.01
C LEU A 54 8.89 -5.37 -14.42
N ARG A 55 8.46 -5.18 -15.67
CA ARG A 55 7.28 -5.84 -16.26
C ARG A 55 7.38 -7.36 -16.30
N ASP A 56 8.59 -7.90 -16.45
CA ASP A 56 8.82 -9.36 -16.58
C ASP A 56 8.71 -10.07 -15.23
N HIS A 57 8.77 -9.30 -14.14
CA HIS A 57 8.68 -9.79 -12.76
C HIS A 57 7.32 -9.51 -12.11
N LEU A 58 6.42 -8.78 -12.80
CA LEU A 58 5.12 -8.40 -12.24
C LEU A 58 3.99 -9.33 -12.72
N PRO A 59 3.13 -9.80 -11.79
CA PRO A 59 1.94 -10.56 -12.15
C PRO A 59 0.96 -9.71 -12.97
N GLU A 60 0.21 -10.37 -13.86
CA GLU A 60 -0.66 -9.73 -14.86
C GLU A 60 -1.68 -8.77 -14.24
N THR A 61 -2.28 -9.12 -13.10
CA THR A 61 -3.25 -8.27 -12.38
C THR A 61 -2.67 -6.89 -12.06
N ILE A 62 -1.43 -6.82 -11.61
CA ILE A 62 -0.77 -5.56 -11.23
C ILE A 62 -0.41 -4.74 -12.48
N ARG A 63 -0.05 -5.39 -13.59
CA ARG A 63 0.22 -4.70 -14.86
C ARG A 63 -1.02 -4.03 -15.44
N MET A 64 -2.18 -4.68 -15.31
CA MET A 64 -3.46 -4.16 -15.77
C MET A 64 -3.96 -3.02 -14.87
N ASP A 65 -3.93 -3.18 -13.55
CA ASP A 65 -4.36 -2.17 -12.60
C ASP A 65 -3.50 -0.88 -12.67
N ALA A 66 -2.20 -1.03 -12.94
CA ALA A 66 -1.28 0.10 -13.08
C ALA A 66 -1.21 0.67 -14.52
N GLY A 67 -1.94 0.11 -15.48
CA GLY A 67 -1.95 0.59 -16.88
C GLY A 67 -0.59 0.47 -17.60
N LEU A 68 0.31 -0.37 -17.12
CA LEU A 68 1.69 -0.49 -17.63
C LEU A 68 1.73 -1.04 -19.07
N ASP A 69 0.82 -1.95 -19.41
CA ASP A 69 0.69 -2.52 -20.77
C ASP A 69 0.21 -1.49 -21.81
N ALA A 70 -0.62 -0.52 -21.40
CA ALA A 70 -1.10 0.54 -22.29
C ALA A 70 -0.03 1.60 -22.55
N ALA A 71 0.74 1.98 -21.52
CA ALA A 71 1.82 2.97 -21.62
C ALA A 71 2.96 2.54 -22.57
N ALA A 72 3.17 1.24 -22.77
CA ALA A 72 4.14 0.70 -23.71
C ALA A 72 3.73 0.88 -25.18
N ARG A 73 2.42 0.81 -25.48
CA ARG A 73 1.89 0.97 -26.84
C ARG A 73 1.93 2.41 -27.35
N THR A 74 1.95 3.39 -26.44
CA THR A 74 2.07 4.81 -26.77
C THR A 74 3.49 5.23 -27.20
N ARG A 75 4.49 4.35 -27.08
CA ARG A 75 5.89 4.61 -27.48
C ARG A 75 6.29 4.00 -28.84
N LEU A 76 5.34 3.39 -29.57
CA LEU A 76 5.51 2.89 -30.94
C LEU A 76 4.87 3.84 -31.94
#